data_AF-A0A9W8UKI5-F1
#
_entry.id   AF-A0A9W8UKI5-F1
#
_cell.length_a   1.000
_cell.length_b   1.000
_cell.length_c   1.000
_cell.angle_alpha   90.00
_cell.angle_beta   90.00
_cell.angle_gamma   90.00
#
_symmetry.space_group_name_H-M   'P 1'
#
loop_
_entity.id
_entity.type
_entity.pdbx_description
1 polymer ?
#
loop_
_entity_poly.entity_id
_entity_poly.type
_entity_poly.pdbx_seq_one_letter_code
_entity_poly.pdbx_strand_id
1 'polypeptide(L)'
;MRILALHPWGLSAQLFERQMAPLVTLLGSMHEIVYIDGPNEGRKATSVPDFVQRPFFNWHEGMLSPSVEKAQAFIYEIIEDEGPFDGVLGLSQGAALAMSMLLHPEI
;
A
#
# COMPACT_ATOMS: atom_id res chain seq x y z
N MET A 1 -2.05 10.91 -14.00
CA MET A 1 -2.59 10.76 -12.64
C MET A 1 -1.53 10.15 -11.75
N ARG A 2 -1.36 10.66 -10.53
CA ARG A 2 -0.48 10.10 -9.51
C ARG A 2 -1.30 9.19 -8.61
N ILE A 3 -0.97 7.91 -8.55
CA ILE A 3 -1.74 6.90 -7.83
C ILE A 3 -0.86 6.33 -6.74
N LEU A 4 -1.29 6.45 -5.48
CA LEU A 4 -0.59 5.85 -4.35
C LEU A 4 -0.88 4.35 -4.28
N ALA A 5 0.14 3.50 -4.23
CA ALA A 5 -0.01 2.06 -4.23
C ALA A 5 0.27 1.45 -2.85
N LEU A 6 -0.73 0.73 -2.32
CA LEU A 6 -0.69 0.07 -1.00
C LEU A 6 -0.63 -1.45 -1.16
N HIS A 7 0.53 -2.03 -0.84
CA HIS A 7 0.82 -3.46 -0.99
C HIS A 7 -0.05 -4.35 -0.05
N PRO A 8 -0.22 -5.65 -0.35
CA PRO A 8 -0.88 -6.58 0.56
C PRO A 8 0.01 -6.90 1.77
N TRP A 9 -0.57 -7.50 2.81
CA TRP A 9 0.16 -7.96 4.00
C TRP A 9 1.37 -8.85 3.61
N GLY A 10 2.50 -8.66 4.28
CA GLY A 10 3.68 -9.52 4.15
C GLY A 10 4.39 -9.41 2.81
N LEU A 11 4.37 -8.23 2.20
CA LEU A 11 5.02 -7.90 0.93
C LEU A 11 5.81 -6.58 1.05
N SER A 12 6.47 -6.13 -0.01
CA SER A 12 7.12 -4.83 -0.08
C SER A 12 6.65 -4.05 -1.30
N ALA A 13 6.86 -2.74 -1.30
CA ALA A 13 6.66 -1.82 -2.41
C ALA A 13 7.30 -2.35 -3.69
N GLN A 14 8.58 -2.74 -3.63
CA GLN A 14 9.31 -3.27 -4.78
C GLN A 14 8.68 -4.56 -5.33
N LEU A 15 8.25 -5.48 -4.47
CA LEU A 15 7.61 -6.71 -4.93
C LEU A 15 6.22 -6.43 -5.50
N PHE A 16 5.49 -5.49 -4.91
CA PHE A 16 4.17 -5.09 -5.39
C PHE A 16 4.27 -4.38 -6.75
N GLU A 17 5.25 -3.51 -6.94
CA GLU A 17 5.58 -2.87 -8.22
C GLU A 17 5.80 -3.94 -9.32
N ARG A 18 6.63 -4.95 -9.04
CA ARG A 18 6.86 -6.06 -9.98
C ARG A 18 5.59 -6.84 -10.31
N GLN A 19 4.72 -7.07 -9.32
CA GLN A 19 3.45 -7.76 -9.54
C GLN A 19 2.49 -6.93 -10.39
N MET A 20 2.49 -5.61 -10.23
CA MET A 20 1.58 -4.70 -10.92
C MET A 20 2.12 -4.21 -12.27
N ALA A 21 3.41 -4.43 -12.57
CA ALA A 21 4.04 -3.97 -13.82
C ALA A 21 3.25 -4.31 -15.11
N PRO A 22 2.64 -5.50 -15.26
CA PRO A 22 1.79 -5.79 -16.43
C PRO A 22 0.56 -4.88 -16.51
N LEU A 23 -0.11 -4.61 -15.38
CA LEU A 23 -1.24 -3.70 -15.31
C LEU A 23 -0.81 -2.26 -15.62
N VAL A 24 0.29 -1.80 -15.02
CA VAL A 24 0.82 -0.44 -15.23
C VAL A 24 1.22 -0.23 -16.69
N THR A 25 1.79 -1.26 -17.34
CA THR A 25 2.10 -1.23 -18.77
C THR A 25 0.84 -1.03 -19.62
N LEU A 26 -0.28 -1.69 -19.26
CA LEU A 26 -1.56 -1.53 -19.96
C LEU A 26 -2.21 -0.16 -19.72
N LEU A 27 -2.02 0.43 -18.53
CA LEU A 27 -2.52 1.78 -18.21
C LEU A 27 -1.79 2.88 -18.99
N GLY A 28 -0.59 2.59 -19.50
CA GLY A 28 0.21 3.52 -20.30
C GLY A 28 0.84 4.66 -19.50
N SER A 29 1.64 5.48 -20.17
CA SER A 29 2.54 6.48 -19.56
C SER A 29 1.87 7.72 -18.98
N MET A 30 0.53 7.80 -19.01
CA MET A 30 -0.22 8.92 -18.42
C MET A 30 -0.40 8.78 -16.89
N HIS A 31 0.07 7.67 -16.33
CA HIS A 31 -0.11 7.31 -14.92
C HIS A 31 1.25 7.12 -14.26
N GLU A 32 1.44 7.75 -13.11
CA GLU A 32 2.55 7.50 -12.20
C GLU A 32 1.99 6.70 -11.03
N ILE A 33 2.56 5.52 -10.77
CA ILE A 33 2.19 4.72 -9.60
C ILE A 33 3.31 4.84 -8.57
N VAL A 34 2.99 5.35 -7.39
CA VAL A 34 3.94 5.56 -6.30
C VAL A 34 3.78 4.43 -5.31
N TYR A 35 4.76 3.53 -5.26
CA TYR A 35 4.77 2.38 -4.36
C TYR A 35 5.51 2.72 -3.07
N ILE A 36 4.87 2.51 -1.92
CA ILE A 36 5.43 2.77 -0.60
C ILE A 36 5.40 1.51 0.26
N ASP A 37 6.36 1.39 1.17
CA ASP A 37 6.41 0.31 2.16
C ASP A 37 5.57 0.69 3.38
N GLY A 38 4.85 -0.29 3.94
CA GLY A 38 4.17 -0.13 5.21
C GLY A 38 5.14 0.08 6.37
N PRO A 39 4.73 0.75 7.46
CA PRO A 39 5.64 1.20 8.51
C PRO A 39 6.14 0.07 9.42
N ASN A 40 5.56 -1.14 9.35
CA ASN A 40 5.92 -2.24 10.23
C ASN A 40 6.66 -3.33 9.45
N GLU A 41 7.85 -3.71 9.91
CA GLU A 41 8.51 -4.92 9.39
C GLU A 41 7.67 -6.16 9.69
N GLY A 42 7.43 -6.95 8.66
CA GLY A 42 6.51 -8.08 8.67
C GLY A 42 7.17 -9.42 8.36
N ARG A 43 6.35 -10.45 8.47
CA ARG A 43 6.67 -11.78 7.94
C ARG A 43 6.26 -11.86 6.48
N LYS A 44 6.92 -12.74 5.74
CA LYS A 44 6.56 -13.04 4.36
C LYS A 44 5.15 -13.64 4.27
N ALA A 45 4.34 -13.16 3.33
CA ALA A 45 3.07 -13.82 2.99
C ALA A 45 3.29 -15.23 2.45
N THR A 46 2.39 -16.17 2.79
CA THR A 46 2.46 -17.57 2.34
C THR A 46 2.42 -17.71 0.82
N SER A 47 1.82 -16.75 0.12
CA SER A 47 1.76 -16.70 -1.34
C SER A 47 3.09 -16.31 -2.00
N VAL A 48 4.08 -15.86 -1.23
CA VAL A 48 5.37 -15.41 -1.75
C VAL A 48 6.36 -16.58 -1.71
N PRO A 49 7.03 -16.92 -2.84
CA PRO A 49 7.95 -18.05 -2.91
C PRO A 49 9.11 -18.00 -1.89
N ASP A 50 9.67 -19.16 -1.55
CA ASP A 50 10.74 -19.30 -0.55
C ASP A 50 12.08 -18.67 -0.91
N PHE A 51 12.36 -18.54 -2.20
CA PHE A 51 13.57 -17.86 -2.66
C PHE A 51 13.49 -16.34 -2.59
N VAL A 52 12.29 -15.76 -2.41
CA VAL A 52 12.14 -14.31 -2.26
C VAL A 52 12.53 -13.93 -0.84
N GLN A 53 13.50 -13.02 -0.74
CA GLN A 53 14.06 -12.59 0.53
C GLN A 53 13.40 -11.29 1.02
N ARG A 54 13.68 -10.95 2.29
CA ARG A 54 13.30 -9.71 2.95
C ARG A 54 13.79 -8.47 2.18
N PRO A 55 13.20 -7.28 2.40
CA PRO A 55 12.21 -6.97 3.44
C PRO A 55 10.77 -7.29 3.05
N PHE A 56 9.94 -7.48 4.09
CA PHE A 56 8.48 -7.60 4.00
C PHE A 56 7.88 -6.67 5.05
N PHE A 57 6.73 -6.10 4.75
CA PHE A 57 6.09 -5.07 5.56
C PHE A 57 4.60 -5.32 5.71
N ASN A 58 4.03 -4.67 6.72
CA ASN A 58 2.61 -4.65 7.04
C ASN A 58 2.15 -3.23 7.39
N TRP A 59 0.90 -2.93 7.09
CA TRP A 59 0.30 -1.63 7.43
C TRP A 59 -0.04 -1.51 8.91
N HIS A 60 -0.65 -2.56 9.45
CA HIS A 60 -1.09 -2.62 10.83
C HIS A 60 -1.05 -4.07 11.33
N GLU A 61 -0.90 -4.24 12.65
CA GLU A 61 -1.05 -5.53 13.32
C GLU A 61 -2.49 -5.76 13.77
N GLY A 62 -3.05 -6.92 13.44
CA GLY A 62 -4.44 -7.27 13.79
C GLY A 62 -5.47 -6.38 13.09
N MET A 63 -6.73 -6.46 13.53
CA MET A 63 -7.87 -5.69 12.96
C MET A 63 -8.42 -4.65 13.96
N LEU A 64 -7.65 -4.32 15.00
CA LEU A 64 -8.09 -3.40 16.04
C LEU A 64 -7.91 -1.94 15.59
N SER A 65 -8.90 -1.10 15.91
CA SER A 65 -8.95 0.30 15.48
C SER A 65 -7.66 1.09 15.73
N PRO A 66 -6.99 1.01 16.91
CA PRO A 66 -5.79 1.83 17.16
C PRO A 66 -4.61 1.53 16.24
N SER A 67 -4.50 0.29 15.75
CA SER A 67 -3.42 -0.12 14.84
C SER A 67 -3.72 0.38 13.42
N VAL A 68 -4.98 0.31 13.01
CA VAL A 68 -5.47 0.82 11.72
C VAL A 68 -5.37 2.34 11.68
N GLU A 69 -5.80 3.06 12.73
CA GLU A 69 -5.72 4.52 12.83
C GLU A 69 -4.28 5.04 12.67
N LYS A 70 -3.30 4.35 13.27
CA LYS A 70 -1.88 4.67 13.08
C LYS A 70 -1.43 4.48 11.62
N ALA A 71 -1.88 3.41 10.98
CA ALA A 71 -1.59 3.19 9.56
C ALA A 71 -2.23 4.26 8.69
N GLN A 72 -3.46 4.70 9.00
CA GLN A 72 -4.12 5.80 8.29
C GLN A 72 -3.37 7.12 8.47
N ALA A 73 -2.97 7.46 9.70
CA ALA A 73 -2.18 8.65 9.99
C ALA A 73 -0.86 8.67 9.19
N PHE A 74 -0.16 7.54 9.12
CA PHE A 74 1.05 7.40 8.30
C PHE A 74 0.79 7.66 6.81
N ILE A 75 -0.33 7.16 6.26
CA ILE A 75 -0.67 7.45 4.86
C ILE A 75 -1.04 8.93 4.67
N TYR A 76 -1.73 9.55 5.63
CA TYR A 76 -2.04 10.98 5.57
C TYR A 76 -0.78 11.84 5.56
N GLU A 77 0.22 11.52 6.40
CA GLU A 77 1.53 12.20 6.38
C GLU A 77 2.18 12.11 4.99
N ILE A 78 2.16 10.95 4.33
CA ILE A 78 2.68 10.79 2.96
C ILE A 78 1.87 11.61 1.95
N ILE A 79 0.54 11.66 2.09
CA ILE A 79 -0.31 12.46 1.20
C ILE A 79 -0.02 13.96 1.38
N GLU A 80 0.24 14.43 2.60
CA GLU A 80 0.63 15.81 2.89
C GLU A 80 2.01 16.16 2.31
N ASP A 81 2.99 15.26 2.46
CA ASP A 81 4.38 15.51 2.06
C ASP A 81 4.63 15.32 0.56
N GLU A 82 4.06 14.27 -0.05
CA GLU A 82 4.37 13.84 -1.42
C GLU A 82 3.20 13.99 -2.39
N GLY A 83 2.02 14.38 -1.91
CA GLY A 83 0.84 14.57 -2.72
C GLY A 83 0.91 15.79 -3.66
N PRO A 84 -0.21 16.12 -4.33
CA PRO A 84 -1.48 15.41 -4.30
C PRO A 84 -1.42 14.08 -5.08
N PHE A 85 -2.23 13.12 -4.64
CA PHE A 85 -2.51 11.88 -5.36
C PHE A 85 -3.95 11.93 -5.91
N ASP A 86 -4.13 11.47 -7.14
CA ASP A 86 -5.42 11.43 -7.84
C ASP A 86 -6.22 10.16 -7.52
N GLY A 87 -5.59 9.16 -6.90
CA GLY A 87 -6.23 7.89 -6.56
C GLY A 87 -5.32 6.94 -5.81
N VAL A 88 -5.85 5.75 -5.54
CA VAL A 88 -5.16 4.69 -4.79
C VAL A 88 -5.28 3.33 -5.49
N LEU A 89 -4.17 2.58 -5.52
CA LEU A 89 -4.11 1.19 -5.96
C LEU A 89 -3.80 0.31 -4.75
N GLY A 90 -4.82 -0.33 -4.16
CA GLY A 90 -4.66 -1.19 -3.00
C GLY A 90 -4.87 -2.67 -3.31
N LEU A 91 -4.16 -3.56 -2.61
CA LEU A 91 -4.44 -4.99 -2.60
C LEU A 91 -4.58 -5.54 -1.17
N SER A 92 -5.56 -6.41 -0.92
CA SER A 92 -5.79 -7.09 0.37
C SER A 92 -5.74 -6.13 1.57
N GLN A 93 -4.75 -6.24 2.47
CA GLN A 93 -4.61 -5.31 3.61
C GLN A 93 -4.48 -3.84 3.17
N GLY A 94 -3.70 -3.55 2.13
CA GLY A 94 -3.58 -2.20 1.57
C GLY A 94 -4.90 -1.69 0.97
N ALA A 95 -5.69 -2.58 0.34
CA ALA A 95 -7.03 -2.22 -0.15
C ALA A 95 -8.00 -1.93 1.00
N ALA A 96 -7.96 -2.73 2.06
CA ALA A 96 -8.80 -2.53 3.24
C ALA A 96 -8.48 -1.22 3.95
N LEU A 97 -7.19 -0.88 4.08
CA LEU A 97 -6.74 0.40 4.64
C LEU A 97 -7.18 1.59 3.77
N ALA A 98 -6.95 1.51 2.45
CA ALA A 98 -7.42 2.54 1.52
C ALA A 98 -8.94 2.76 1.64
N MET A 99 -9.71 1.66 1.69
CA MET A 99 -11.16 1.72 1.81
C MET A 99 -11.59 2.32 3.14
N SER A 100 -10.91 2.01 4.25
CA SER A 100 -11.25 2.62 5.54
C SER A 100 -10.99 4.13 5.53
N MET A 101 -9.95 4.61 4.87
CA MET A 101 -9.71 6.05 4.69
C MET A 101 -10.81 6.71 3.84
N LEU A 102 -11.17 6.10 2.71
CA LEU A 102 -12.20 6.65 1.80
C LEU A 102 -13.61 6.63 2.38
N LEU A 103 -13.92 5.66 3.26
CA LEU A 103 -15.22 5.56 3.94
C LEU A 103 -15.37 6.53 5.13
N HIS A 104 -14.26 7.08 5.62
CA HIS A 104 -14.22 8.09 6.66
C HIS A 104 -13.87 9.44 6.03
N PRO A 105 -14.82 10.12 5.35
CA PRO A 105 -14.59 11.49 4.94
C PRO A 105 -14.29 12.32 6.19
N GLU A 106 -13.21 13.08 6.14
CA GLU A 106 -12.94 14.11 7.15
C GLU A 106 -14.20 14.97 7.31
N ILE A 107 -14.64 15.16 8.56
CA ILE A 107 -15.75 16.04 8.95
C ILE A 107 -15.21 17.46 9.05
#